data_AF-A0AAU5DGZ6-F1
#
_entry.id   AF-A0AAU5DGZ6-F1
#
_cell.length_a   1.000
_cell.length_b   1.000
_cell.length_c   1.000
_cell.angle_alpha   90.00
_cell.angle_beta   90.00
_cell.angle_gamma   90.00
#
_symmetry.space_group_name_H-M   'P 1'
#
loop_
_entity.id
_entity.type
_entity.pdbx_description
1 polymer ?
#
loop_
_entity_poly.entity_id
_entity_poly.type
_entity_poly.pdbx_seq_one_letter_code
_entity_poly.pdbx_strand_id
1 'polypeptide(L)'
;METTSSSADDTRSGWSPVLTRVRLKGGHHVVTRHGHPAAVLVPAAWHAEAGGAVTDTITAQDAVRGLAELLDRAHAGEHVAVTYRGRAAAVAVPPEWHAHVSSENPIGGDGAASAEVAEPK
;
A
#
# COMPACT_ATOMS: atom_id res chain seq x y z
N MET A 1 9.27 -8.10 -0.69
CA MET A 1 7.97 -7.47 -1.01
C MET A 1 8.18 -6.45 -2.11
N GLU A 2 7.42 -6.47 -3.22
CA GLU A 2 7.58 -5.48 -4.31
C GLU A 2 6.80 -4.21 -3.93
N THR A 3 7.52 -3.10 -3.75
CA THR A 3 6.90 -1.77 -3.54
C THR A 3 6.99 -0.99 -4.84
N THR A 4 5.86 -0.49 -5.31
CA THR A 4 5.77 0.32 -6.53
C THR A 4 5.25 1.70 -6.18
N SER A 5 5.56 2.71 -6.97
CA SER A 5 5.09 4.07 -6.72
C SER A 5 4.67 4.76 -8.01
N SER A 6 3.55 5.49 -7.98
CA SER A 6 3.07 6.32 -9.07
C SER A 6 2.52 7.64 -8.54
N SER A 7 2.38 8.64 -9.43
CA SER A 7 1.66 9.88 -9.13
C SER A 7 0.15 9.61 -9.06
N ALA A 8 -0.59 10.38 -8.28
CA ALA A 8 -2.05 10.29 -8.20
C ALA A 8 -2.75 10.32 -9.57
N ASP A 9 -2.25 11.11 -10.53
CA ASP A 9 -2.81 11.19 -11.88
C ASP A 9 -2.58 9.89 -12.68
N ASP A 10 -1.39 9.31 -12.57
CA ASP A 10 -1.02 8.03 -13.18
C ASP A 10 -1.78 6.87 -12.54
N THR A 11 -1.92 6.88 -11.20
CA THR A 11 -2.75 5.92 -10.46
C THR A 11 -4.23 6.03 -10.85
N ARG A 12 -4.73 7.25 -11.12
CA ARG A 12 -6.11 7.45 -11.58
C ARG A 12 -6.32 6.85 -12.97
N SER A 13 -5.39 7.11 -13.89
CA SER A 13 -5.44 6.56 -15.26
C SER A 13 -5.19 5.05 -15.30
N GLY A 14 -4.36 4.54 -14.38
CA GLY A 14 -3.93 3.13 -14.27
C GLY A 14 -4.56 2.37 -13.09
N TRP A 15 -5.73 2.76 -12.62
CA TRP A 15 -6.29 2.23 -11.37
C TRP A 15 -6.52 0.71 -11.37
N SER A 16 -7.14 0.19 -12.43
CA SER A 16 -7.43 -1.24 -12.57
C SER A 16 -6.16 -2.11 -12.54
N PRO A 17 -5.09 -1.80 -13.30
CA PRO A 17 -3.85 -2.56 -13.21
C PRO A 17 -3.15 -2.40 -11.85
N VAL A 18 -3.23 -1.23 -11.20
CA VAL A 18 -2.71 -1.02 -9.84
C VAL A 18 -3.42 -1.92 -8.83
N LEU A 19 -4.75 -1.91 -8.78
CA LEU A 19 -5.52 -2.79 -7.88
C LEU A 19 -5.26 -4.27 -8.15
N THR A 20 -5.13 -4.64 -9.43
CA THR A 20 -4.81 -6.02 -9.81
C THR A 20 -3.45 -6.42 -9.28
N ARG A 21 -2.44 -5.54 -9.36
CA ARG A 21 -1.10 -5.81 -8.82
C ARG A 21 -1.11 -5.91 -7.29
N VAL A 22 -1.73 -4.95 -6.61
CA VAL A 22 -1.84 -4.96 -5.14
C VAL A 22 -2.53 -6.25 -4.67
N ARG A 23 -3.67 -6.60 -5.28
CA ARG A 23 -4.44 -7.80 -4.91
C ARG A 23 -3.73 -9.11 -5.25
N LEU A 24 -3.18 -9.25 -6.46
CA LEU A 24 -2.66 -10.54 -6.96
C LEU A 24 -1.20 -10.79 -6.60
N LYS A 25 -0.38 -9.74 -6.56
CA LYS A 25 1.05 -9.86 -6.28
C LYS A 25 1.41 -9.58 -4.83
N GLY A 26 0.43 -9.20 -4.00
CA GLY A 26 0.69 -8.77 -2.62
C GLY A 26 1.59 -7.53 -2.56
N GLY A 27 1.61 -6.73 -3.62
CA GLY A 27 2.49 -5.58 -3.75
C GLY A 27 1.92 -4.37 -3.02
N HIS A 28 2.80 -3.55 -2.45
CA HIS A 28 2.44 -2.24 -1.94
C HIS A 28 2.56 -1.21 -3.05
N HIS A 29 1.59 -0.31 -3.13
CA HIS A 29 1.61 0.76 -4.12
C HIS A 29 1.51 2.12 -3.45
N VAL A 30 2.63 2.85 -3.44
CA VAL A 30 2.72 4.20 -2.89
C VAL A 30 2.16 5.18 -3.92
N VAL A 31 1.13 5.92 -3.52
CA VAL A 31 0.57 6.99 -4.34
C VAL A 31 1.17 8.31 -3.89
N THR A 32 1.82 9.00 -4.82
CA THR A 32 2.46 10.29 -4.57
C THR A 32 1.63 11.45 -5.10
N ARG A 33 1.63 12.57 -4.37
CA ARG A 33 0.99 13.83 -4.78
C ARG A 33 2.03 14.94 -4.62
N HIS A 34 2.29 15.70 -5.68
CA HIS A 34 3.32 16.74 -5.70
C HIS A 34 4.71 16.25 -5.23
N GLY A 35 5.10 15.02 -5.59
CA GLY A 35 6.39 14.43 -5.21
C GLY A 35 6.47 13.87 -3.79
N HIS A 36 5.38 13.93 -3.01
CA HIS A 36 5.34 13.44 -1.63
C HIS A 36 4.39 12.23 -1.50
N PRO A 37 4.68 11.24 -0.64
CA PRO A 37 3.77 10.12 -0.42
C PRO A 37 2.48 10.61 0.24
N ALA A 38 1.36 10.40 -0.44
CA ALA A 38 0.04 10.81 0.04
C ALA A 38 -0.68 9.64 0.73
N ALA A 39 -0.63 8.45 0.13
CA ALA A 39 -1.20 7.23 0.69
C ALA A 39 -0.47 6.01 0.15
N VAL A 40 -0.70 4.86 0.79
CA VAL A 40 -0.24 3.57 0.27
C VAL A 40 -1.42 2.64 0.12
N LEU A 41 -1.52 2.00 -1.03
CA LEU A 41 -2.47 0.93 -1.29
C LEU A 41 -1.80 -0.40 -0.93
N VAL A 42 -2.40 -1.11 0.01
CA VAL A 42 -1.92 -2.41 0.50
C VAL A 42 -2.98 -3.50 0.28
N PRO A 43 -2.61 -4.78 0.19
CA PRO A 43 -3.57 -5.86 0.11
C PRO A 43 -4.46 -5.90 1.36
N ALA A 44 -5.76 -6.11 1.18
CA ALA A 44 -6.69 -6.15 2.31
C ALA A 44 -6.41 -7.29 3.30
N ALA A 45 -5.93 -8.44 2.81
CA ALA A 45 -5.52 -9.55 3.65
C ALA A 45 -4.35 -9.14 4.57
N TRP A 46 -3.34 -8.49 4.00
CA TRP A 46 -2.18 -8.03 4.74
C TRP A 46 -2.52 -6.97 5.80
N HIS A 47 -3.40 -6.03 5.48
CA HIS A 47 -3.87 -5.02 6.46
C HIS A 47 -4.57 -5.68 7.65
N ALA A 48 -5.38 -6.72 7.41
CA ALA A 48 -6.02 -7.48 8.47
C ALA A 48 -5.01 -8.29 9.31
N GLU A 49 -3.99 -8.88 8.69
CA GLU A 49 -2.91 -9.60 9.39
C GLU A 49 -2.05 -8.68 10.26
N ALA A 50 -1.78 -7.46 9.78
CA ALA A 50 -1.06 -6.44 10.54
C ALA A 50 -1.92 -5.75 11.61
N GLY A 51 -3.16 -6.22 11.85
CA GLY A 51 -4.04 -5.71 12.89
C GLY A 51 -4.65 -4.34 12.60
N GLY A 52 -4.63 -3.90 11.34
CA GLY A 52 -5.20 -2.63 10.91
C GLY A 52 -6.73 -2.65 10.99
N ALA A 53 -7.32 -1.61 11.60
CA ALA A 53 -8.77 -1.42 11.62
C ALA A 53 -9.20 -0.60 10.41
N VAL A 54 -10.12 -1.12 9.59
CA VAL A 54 -10.74 -0.38 8.48
C VAL A 54 -11.75 0.61 9.05
N THR A 55 -11.60 1.89 8.73
CA THR A 55 -12.49 2.96 9.19
C THR A 55 -13.66 3.19 8.23
N ASP A 56 -13.44 2.96 6.93
CA ASP A 56 -14.46 3.18 5.91
C ASP A 56 -14.28 2.21 4.73
N THR A 57 -15.34 1.99 3.95
CA THR A 57 -15.30 1.09 2.78
C THR A 57 -15.97 1.72 1.58
N ILE A 58 -15.23 1.81 0.47
CA ILE A 58 -15.71 2.38 -0.80
C ILE A 58 -15.53 1.40 -1.96
N THR A 59 -16.22 1.66 -3.07
CA THR A 59 -16.05 0.89 -4.30
C THR A 59 -14.81 1.37 -5.06
N ALA A 60 -14.23 0.50 -5.89
CA ALA A 60 -13.14 0.86 -6.79
C ALA A 60 -13.52 2.01 -7.75
N GLN A 61 -14.82 2.17 -8.09
CA GLN A 61 -15.29 3.29 -8.91
C GLN A 61 -15.30 4.60 -8.12
N ASP A 62 -15.80 4.59 -6.88
CA ASP A 62 -15.75 5.76 -5.99
C ASP A 62 -14.31 6.18 -5.69
N ALA A 63 -13.45 5.21 -5.41
CA ALA A 63 -12.03 5.44 -5.15
C ALA A 63 -11.32 6.13 -6.32
N VAL A 64 -11.65 5.79 -7.58
CA VAL A 64 -11.07 6.46 -8.76
C VAL A 64 -11.68 7.84 -9.01
N ARG A 65 -12.99 7.97 -8.76
CA ARG A 65 -13.73 9.21 -8.98
C ARG A 65 -13.29 10.27 -7.97
N GLY A 66 -13.17 9.87 -6.71
CA GLY A 66 -12.77 10.66 -5.56
C GLY A 66 -11.35 10.38 -5.08
N LEU A 67 -10.41 10.06 -5.99
CA LEU A 67 -9.04 9.68 -5.58
C LEU A 67 -8.37 10.74 -4.70
N ALA A 68 -8.57 12.02 -5.00
CA ALA A 68 -8.01 13.10 -4.18
C ALA A 68 -8.54 13.06 -2.73
N GLU A 69 -9.84 12.82 -2.54
CA GLU A 69 -10.46 12.71 -1.22
C GLU A 69 -9.97 11.45 -0.50
N LEU A 70 -9.90 10.30 -1.20
CA LEU A 70 -9.35 9.07 -0.66
C LEU A 70 -7.92 9.25 -0.13
N LEU A 71 -7.07 9.95 -0.90
CA LEU A 71 -5.69 10.23 -0.51
C LEU A 71 -5.63 11.17 0.71
N ASP A 72 -6.51 12.18 0.77
CA ASP A 72 -6.56 13.12 1.89
C ASP A 72 -7.00 12.42 3.19
N ARG A 73 -8.03 11.57 3.12
CA ARG A 73 -8.49 10.74 4.23
C ARG A 73 -7.43 9.77 4.72
N ALA A 74 -6.77 9.07 3.78
CA ALA A 74 -5.66 8.17 4.13
C ALA A 74 -4.50 8.93 4.76
N HIS A 75 -4.16 10.12 4.25
CA HIS A 75 -3.13 10.98 4.83
C HIS A 75 -3.51 11.49 6.22
N ALA A 76 -4.80 11.70 6.49
CA ALA A 76 -5.32 12.07 7.81
C ALA A 76 -5.32 10.91 8.82
N GLY A 77 -4.89 9.71 8.42
CA GLY A 77 -4.78 8.53 9.29
C GLY A 77 -5.93 7.54 9.14
N GLU A 78 -6.85 7.74 8.19
CA GLU A 78 -7.94 6.80 7.95
C GLU A 78 -7.49 5.57 7.15
N HIS A 79 -8.10 4.42 7.42
CA HIS A 79 -7.88 3.18 6.68
C HIS A 79 -9.11 2.86 5.84
N VAL A 80 -9.05 3.18 4.55
CA VAL A 80 -10.21 3.06 3.67
C VAL A 80 -10.08 1.82 2.81
N ALA A 81 -10.98 0.84 3.00
CA ALA A 81 -11.02 -0.37 2.20
C ALA A 81 -11.63 -0.08 0.82
N VAL A 82 -10.94 -0.52 -0.22
CA VAL A 82 -11.39 -0.45 -1.60
C VAL A 82 -11.89 -1.82 -2.03
N THR A 83 -13.18 -1.87 -2.40
CA THR A 83 -13.81 -3.08 -2.90
C THR A 83 -13.86 -3.12 -4.42
N TYR A 84 -13.52 -4.28 -5.01
CA TYR A 84 -13.66 -4.54 -6.44
C TYR A 84 -14.59 -5.73 -6.65
N ARG A 85 -15.69 -5.53 -7.39
CA ARG A 85 -16.74 -6.54 -7.59
C ARG A 85 -17.26 -7.16 -6.29
N GLY A 86 -17.46 -6.34 -5.26
CA GLY A 86 -18.02 -6.76 -3.97
C GLY A 86 -17.05 -7.49 -3.05
N ARG A 87 -15.74 -7.50 -3.34
CA ARG A 87 -14.71 -8.04 -2.44
C ARG A 87 -13.65 -6.99 -2.13
N ALA A 88 -13.16 -6.95 -0.89
CA ALA A 88 -12.03 -6.11 -0.52
C ALA A 88 -10.79 -6.50 -1.34
N ALA A 89 -10.27 -5.54 -2.10
CA ALA A 89 -9.14 -5.75 -3.01
C ALA A 89 -7.88 -5.07 -2.48
N ALA A 90 -8.01 -3.86 -1.94
CA ALA A 90 -6.92 -3.10 -1.36
C ALA A 90 -7.45 -2.25 -0.19
N VAL A 91 -6.54 -1.75 0.64
CA VAL A 91 -6.83 -0.75 1.68
C VAL A 91 -5.88 0.42 1.44
N ALA A 92 -6.43 1.63 1.42
CA ALA A 92 -5.64 2.85 1.46
C ALA A 92 -5.27 3.15 2.91
N VAL A 93 -3.99 3.20 3.20
CA VAL A 93 -3.44 3.45 4.54
C VAL A 93 -2.53 4.69 4.52
N PRO A 94 -2.34 5.35 5.69
CA PRO A 94 -1.41 6.45 5.80
C PRO A 94 0.02 6.00 5.47
N PRO A 95 0.84 6.89 4.89
CA PRO A 95 2.20 6.57 4.49
C PRO A 95 3.10 6.15 5.66
N GLU A 96 2.82 6.63 6.88
CA GLU A 96 3.52 6.22 8.10
C GLU A 96 3.27 4.76 8.49
N TRP A 97 2.11 4.21 8.12
CA TRP A 97 1.79 2.79 8.35
C TRP A 97 2.66 1.89 7.48
N HIS A 98 2.86 2.27 6.21
CA HIS A 98 3.76 1.54 5.33
C HIS A 98 5.21 1.55 5.84
N ALA A 99 5.67 2.65 6.45
CA ALA A 99 6.99 2.70 7.07
C ALA A 99 7.11 1.78 8.29
N HIS A 100 6.10 1.76 9.18
CA HIS A 100 6.06 0.85 10.33
C HIS A 100 6.13 -0.62 9.90
N VAL A 101 5.26 -1.04 8.98
CA VAL A 101 5.13 -2.47 8.65
C VAL A 101 6.14 -2.94 7.60
N SER A 102 6.78 -2.03 6.84
CA SER A 102 7.96 -2.39 6.04
C SER A 102 9.21 -2.63 6.92
N SER A 103 9.28 -1.98 8.08
CA SER A 103 10.29 -2.28 9.10
C SER A 103 9.97 -3.54 9.89
N GLU A 104 8.69 -3.81 10.15
CA GLU A 104 8.20 -5.07 10.74
C GLU A 104 7.85 -6.10 9.65
N ASN A 105 8.85 -6.60 8.93
CA ASN A 105 8.66 -7.68 7.97
C ASN A 105 8.17 -8.96 8.68
N PRO A 106 6.91 -9.44 8.50
CA PRO A 106 6.48 -10.73 9.06
C PRO A 106 6.84 -11.92 8.15
N ILE A 107 7.68 -11.72 7.13
CA ILE A 107 8.17 -12.82 6.30
C ILE A 107 9.46 -13.35 6.94
N GLY A 108 9.31 -14.24 7.93
CA GLY A 108 10.35 -15.16 8.37
C GLY A 108 11.70 -14.51 8.70
N GLY A 109 11.89 -14.17 9.98
CA GLY A 109 13.23 -13.99 10.51
C GLY A 109 14.02 -15.28 10.37
N ASP A 110 14.78 -15.41 9.30
CA ASP A 110 16.02 -16.17 9.28
C ASP A 110 17.06 -15.32 8.54
N GLY A 111 18.14 -14.97 9.26
CA GLY A 111 19.39 -14.56 8.63
C GLY A 111 19.65 -13.07 8.43
N ALA A 112 19.48 -12.25 9.47
CA ALA A 112 20.40 -11.12 9.64
C ALA A 112 21.66 -11.63 10.35
N ALA A 113 22.75 -11.83 9.60
CA ALA A 113 24.09 -11.82 10.15
C ALA A 113 25.09 -11.38 9.08
N SER A 114 25.45 -10.10 9.20
CA SER A 114 26.79 -9.57 9.08
C SER A 114 27.54 -9.71 7.76
N ALA A 115 27.75 -8.55 7.14
CA ALA A 115 28.96 -8.27 6.40
C ALA A 115 30.22 -8.64 7.24
N GLU A 116 31.18 -9.34 6.64
CA GLU A 116 32.58 -9.02 6.87
C GLU A 116 33.42 -9.33 5.63
N VAL A 117 34.28 -8.36 5.35
CA VAL A 117 35.28 -8.26 4.31
C VAL A 117 36.36 -9.33 4.51
N ALA A 118 36.76 -10.04 3.45
CA ALA A 118 38.08 -10.68 3.41
C ALA A 118 38.48 -11.01 1.97
N GLU A 119 39.07 -10.03 1.28
CA GLU A 119 40.13 -10.30 0.32
C GLU A 119 41.43 -10.45 1.13
N PRO A 120 42.18 -11.55 0.96
CA PRO A 120 43.61 -11.32 0.75
C PRO A 120 44.23 -12.29 -0.27
N LYS A 121 44.92 -11.65 -1.22
CA LYS A 121 46.16 -12.03 -1.95
C LYS A 121 46.32 -13.44 -2.51
#